data_AF-A0A7W2I8J1-F1
#
_entry.id   AF-A0A7W2I8J1-F1
#
_cell.length_a   1.000
_cell.length_b   1.000
_cell.length_c   1.000
_cell.angle_alpha   90.00
_cell.angle_beta   90.00
_cell.angle_gamma   90.00
#
_symmetry.space_group_name_H-M   'P 1'
#
loop_
_entity.id
_entity.type
_entity.pdbx_description
1 polymer ?
#
loop_
_entity_poly.entity_id
_entity_poly.type
_entity_poly.pdbx_seq_one_letter_code
_entity_poly.pdbx_strand_id
1 'polypeptide(L)'
;MEENEVEKGVMKMYRESEPDINTLYEYSYVNHIAWSILVIAIGLIIWLTIALSNAENLRYALMTRQCADPVFKGEVDTKCLKTVHAREHWWQNVAYALRHVKPE
;
A
#
# COMPACT_ATOMS: atom_id res chain seq x y z
N MET A 1 15.62 -58.52 24.44
CA MET A 1 16.65 -57.50 24.14
C MET A 1 16.32 -56.78 22.82
N GLU A 2 15.06 -56.40 22.62
CA GLU A 2 14.56 -55.84 21.34
C GLU A 2 14.26 -54.32 21.44
N GLU A 3 14.17 -53.80 22.67
CA GLU A 3 13.89 -52.39 22.99
C GLU A 3 14.95 -51.42 22.43
N ASN A 4 16.22 -51.84 22.40
CA ASN A 4 17.34 -50.98 22.03
C ASN A 4 17.38 -50.60 20.54
N GLU A 5 16.88 -51.44 19.63
CA GLU A 5 16.91 -51.13 18.19
C GLU A 5 15.77 -50.22 17.78
N VAL A 6 14.57 -50.45 18.33
CA VAL A 6 13.40 -49.60 18.12
C VAL A 6 13.66 -48.21 18.69
N GLU A 7 14.17 -48.12 19.91
CA GLU A 7 14.48 -46.84 20.55
C GLU A 7 15.56 -46.06 19.79
N LYS A 8 16.60 -46.74 19.28
CA LYS A 8 17.61 -46.12 18.41
C LYS A 8 17.03 -45.61 17.10
N GLY A 9 16.13 -46.37 16.48
CA GLY A 9 15.45 -45.95 15.25
C GLY A 9 14.57 -44.72 15.45
N VAL A 10 13.82 -44.69 16.55
CA VAL A 10 12.98 -43.55 16.94
C VAL A 10 13.83 -42.33 17.26
N MET A 11 14.91 -42.47 18.03
CA MET A 11 15.83 -41.37 18.35
C MET A 11 16.55 -40.82 17.12
N LYS A 12 16.88 -41.66 16.14
CA LYS A 12 17.45 -41.19 14.87
C LYS A 12 16.45 -40.35 14.08
N MET A 13 15.18 -40.77 14.00
CA MET A 13 14.14 -39.99 13.35
C MET A 13 13.91 -38.63 14.05
N TYR A 14 13.91 -38.58 15.38
CA TYR A 14 13.83 -37.32 16.11
C TYR A 14 15.01 -36.39 15.81
N ARG A 15 16.23 -36.93 15.75
CA ARG A 15 17.45 -36.15 15.48
C ARG A 15 17.52 -35.63 14.04
N GLU A 16 17.01 -36.38 13.07
CA GLU A 16 16.90 -35.93 11.67
C GLU A 16 15.76 -34.92 11.47
N SER A 17 14.71 -34.97 12.30
CA SER A 17 13.62 -33.99 12.29
C SER A 17 13.94 -32.71 13.06
N GLU A 18 15.06 -32.67 13.80
CA GLU A 18 15.43 -31.51 14.60
C GLU A 18 15.76 -30.36 13.65
N PRO A 19 15.04 -29.24 13.72
CA PRO A 19 15.24 -28.12 12.83
C PRO A 19 16.65 -27.59 12.98
N ASP A 20 17.41 -27.49 11.87
CA ASP A 20 18.75 -26.92 11.91
C ASP A 20 18.67 -25.45 12.30
N ILE A 21 18.96 -25.20 13.57
CA ILE A 21 18.90 -23.88 14.21
C ILE A 21 19.74 -22.82 13.47
N ASN A 22 20.77 -23.24 12.73
CA ASN A 22 21.60 -22.32 11.95
C ASN A 22 20.87 -21.79 10.71
N THR A 23 20.08 -22.64 10.05
CA THR A 23 19.31 -22.25 8.85
C THR A 23 17.96 -21.65 9.19
N LEU A 24 17.34 -22.08 10.30
CA LEU A 24 16.02 -21.56 10.72
C LEU A 24 16.04 -20.05 10.98
N TYR A 25 17.11 -19.54 11.60
CA TYR A 25 17.22 -18.13 11.92
C TYR A 25 17.32 -17.26 10.65
N GLU A 26 18.10 -17.70 9.66
CA GLU A 26 18.25 -17.00 8.39
C GLU A 26 16.95 -16.97 7.59
N TYR A 27 16.26 -18.11 7.43
CA TYR A 27 14.99 -18.17 6.72
C TYR A 27 13.89 -17.33 7.40
N SER A 28 13.81 -17.38 8.74
CA SER A 28 12.86 -16.59 9.50
C SER A 28 13.13 -15.08 9.37
N TYR A 29 14.39 -14.66 9.51
CA TYR A 29 14.80 -13.27 9.40
C TYR A 29 14.55 -12.69 7.99
N VAL A 30 14.91 -13.43 6.95
CA VAL A 30 14.67 -13.03 5.55
C VAL A 30 13.16 -12.90 5.28
N ASN A 31 12.35 -13.82 5.79
CA ASN A 31 10.90 -13.75 5.66
C ASN A 31 10.34 -12.49 6.35
N HIS A 32 10.77 -12.21 7.58
CA HIS A 32 10.32 -11.02 8.31
C HIS A 32 10.69 -9.71 7.60
N ILE A 33 11.89 -9.59 7.04
CA ILE A 33 12.29 -8.42 6.27
C ILE A 33 11.43 -8.27 5.02
N ALA A 34 11.24 -9.35 4.26
CA ALA A 34 10.44 -9.31 3.03
C ALA A 34 9.00 -8.85 3.30
N TRP A 35 8.36 -9.40 4.33
CA TRP A 35 7.02 -8.99 4.74
C TRP A 35 6.98 -7.56 5.28
N SER A 36 8.01 -7.13 6.03
CA SER A 36 8.09 -5.75 6.54
C SER A 36 8.16 -4.73 5.40
N ILE A 37 9.02 -4.99 4.41
CA ILE A 37 9.15 -4.15 3.21
C ILE A 37 7.83 -4.14 2.43
N LEU A 38 7.17 -5.29 2.28
CA LEU A 38 5.88 -5.38 1.60
C LEU A 38 4.82 -4.51 2.27
N VAL A 39 4.71 -4.56 3.61
CA VAL A 39 3.75 -3.74 4.36
C VAL A 39 4.04 -2.25 4.17
N ILE A 40 5.32 -1.85 4.21
CA ILE A 40 5.73 -0.45 3.97
C ILE A 40 5.37 -0.02 2.54
N ALA A 41 5.67 -0.86 1.54
CA ALA A 41 5.37 -0.57 0.14
C ALA A 41 3.86 -0.40 -0.09
N ILE A 42 3.03 -1.27 0.49
CA ILE A 42 1.56 -1.15 0.42
C ILE A 42 1.10 0.14 1.08
N GLY A 43 1.63 0.48 2.26
CA GLY A 43 1.32 1.74 2.95
C GLY A 43 1.65 2.96 2.08
N LEU A 44 2.80 2.96 1.41
CA LEU A 44 3.19 4.02 0.48
C LEU A 44 2.28 4.11 -0.74
N ILE A 45 1.89 2.97 -1.32
CA ILE A 45 0.96 2.94 -2.47
C ILE A 45 -0.40 3.53 -2.08
N ILE A 46 -0.94 3.15 -0.91
CA ILE A 46 -2.20 3.69 -0.41
C ILE A 46 -2.08 5.19 -0.19
N TRP A 47 -1.01 5.65 0.47
CA TRP A 47 -0.78 7.07 0.73
C TRP A 47 -0.67 7.88 -0.57
N LEU A 48 0.10 7.39 -1.55
CA LEU A 48 0.23 8.01 -2.87
C LEU A 48 -1.10 8.05 -3.62
N THR A 49 -1.92 7.00 -3.51
CA THR A 49 -3.25 6.94 -4.17
C THR A 49 -4.18 8.01 -3.60
N ILE A 50 -4.18 8.20 -2.26
CA ILE A 50 -4.95 9.26 -1.59
C ILE A 50 -4.45 10.63 -2.03
N ALA A 51 -3.13 10.87 -1.99
CA ALA A 51 -2.54 12.13 -2.41
C ALA A 51 -2.88 12.47 -3.88
N LEU A 52 -2.75 11.50 -4.77
CA LEU A 52 -3.08 11.63 -6.19
C LEU A 52 -4.57 11.94 -6.40
N SER A 53 -5.46 11.25 -5.69
CA SER A 53 -6.90 11.50 -5.80
C SER A 53 -7.29 12.93 -5.38
N ASN A 54 -6.64 13.47 -4.33
CA ASN A 54 -6.90 14.82 -3.85
C ASN A 54 -6.37 15.88 -4.82
N ALA A 55 -5.17 15.66 -5.38
CA ALA A 55 -4.57 16.56 -6.37
C ALA A 55 -5.40 16.64 -7.66
N GLU A 56 -5.84 15.49 -8.19
CA GLU A 56 -6.67 15.43 -9.40
C GLU A 56 -8.08 15.99 -9.17
N ASN A 57 -8.67 15.75 -8.01
CA ASN A 57 -9.94 16.35 -7.65
C ASN A 57 -9.85 17.88 -7.64
N LEU A 58 -8.78 18.44 -7.05
CA LEU A 58 -8.53 19.88 -7.04
C LEU A 58 -8.32 20.42 -8.46
N ARG A 59 -7.50 19.75 -9.28
CA ARG A 59 -7.27 20.12 -10.69
C ARG A 59 -8.58 20.17 -11.46
N TYR A 60 -9.41 19.15 -11.32
CA TYR A 60 -10.70 19.07 -12.00
C TYR A 60 -11.70 20.14 -11.51
N ALA A 61 -11.72 20.44 -10.20
CA ALA A 61 -12.55 21.51 -9.62
C ALA A 61 -12.18 22.88 -10.20
N LEU A 62 -10.89 23.15 -10.39
CA LEU A 62 -10.39 24.39 -10.99
C LEU A 62 -10.74 24.49 -12.48
N MET A 63 -10.55 23.41 -13.25
CA MET A 63 -10.89 23.37 -14.67
C MET A 63 -12.38 23.59 -14.93
N THR A 64 -13.24 23.01 -14.09
CA THR A 64 -14.70 23.11 -14.20
C THR A 64 -15.30 24.32 -13.50
N ARG A 65 -14.47 25.18 -12.90
CA ARG A 65 -14.87 26.39 -12.14
C ARG A 65 -15.93 26.11 -11.07
N GLN A 66 -15.85 24.95 -10.41
CA GLN A 66 -16.83 24.58 -9.37
C GLN A 66 -16.75 25.45 -8.11
N CYS A 67 -15.60 26.08 -7.85
CA CYS A 67 -15.37 26.95 -6.70
C CYS A 67 -15.14 28.41 -7.13
N ALA A 68 -16.00 28.96 -7.99
CA ALA A 68 -15.95 30.39 -8.32
C ALA A 68 -16.46 31.24 -7.14
N ASP A 69 -15.73 32.31 -6.80
CA ASP A 69 -16.13 33.20 -5.71
C ASP A 69 -17.43 33.98 -6.09
N PRO A 70 -18.49 33.92 -5.26
CA PRO A 70 -19.76 34.59 -5.56
C PRO A 70 -19.70 36.12 -5.43
N VAL A 71 -18.73 36.65 -4.69
CA VAL A 71 -18.54 38.09 -4.43
C VAL A 71 -17.52 38.67 -5.40
N PHE A 72 -16.41 37.98 -5.63
CA PHE A 72 -15.31 38.45 -6.48
C PHE A 72 -15.27 37.70 -7.81
N LYS A 73 -15.80 38.33 -8.87
CA LYS A 73 -15.82 37.74 -10.22
C LYS A 73 -14.40 37.48 -10.72
N GLY A 74 -14.06 36.20 -10.89
CA GLY A 74 -12.75 35.75 -11.40
C GLY A 74 -11.83 35.16 -10.34
N GLU A 75 -12.16 35.35 -9.05
CA GLU A 75 -11.43 34.75 -7.94
C GLU A 75 -11.95 33.34 -7.62
N VAL A 76 -11.09 32.55 -6.96
CA VAL A 76 -11.40 31.18 -6.55
C VAL A 76 -11.63 31.11 -5.05
N ASP A 77 -12.77 30.55 -4.62
CA ASP A 77 -13.06 30.37 -3.21
C ASP A 77 -12.20 29.22 -2.62
N THR A 78 -11.17 29.61 -1.88
CA THR A 78 -10.27 28.68 -1.18
C THR A 78 -10.97 27.84 -0.12
N LYS A 79 -12.11 28.28 0.43
CA LYS A 79 -12.89 27.49 1.39
C LYS A 79 -13.59 26.35 0.68
N CYS A 80 -14.23 26.63 -0.45
CA CYS A 80 -14.80 25.60 -1.32
C CYS A 80 -13.74 24.58 -1.78
N LEU A 81 -12.54 25.02 -2.20
CA LEU A 81 -11.49 24.10 -2.67
C LEU A 81 -11.05 23.04 -1.65
N LYS A 82 -11.21 23.32 -0.35
CA LYS A 82 -10.84 22.37 0.71
C LYS A 82 -11.85 21.24 0.88
N THR A 83 -13.09 21.43 0.46
CA THR A 83 -14.20 20.49 0.70
C THR A 83 -14.83 19.96 -0.58
N VAL A 84 -14.55 20.60 -1.73
CA VAL A 84 -15.13 20.24 -3.02
C VAL A 84 -14.85 18.78 -3.39
N HIS A 85 -15.89 18.07 -3.78
CA HIS A 85 -15.80 16.78 -4.43
C HIS A 85 -16.25 16.97 -5.88
N ALA A 86 -15.27 17.09 -6.77
CA ALA A 86 -15.51 17.42 -8.16
C ALA A 86 -15.89 16.18 -8.99
N ARG A 87 -15.54 14.98 -8.51
CA ARG A 87 -15.98 13.69 -9.06
C ARG A 87 -16.63 12.84 -7.98
N GLU A 88 -17.52 11.94 -8.40
CA GLU A 88 -18.32 11.09 -7.51
C GLU A 88 -17.47 10.08 -6.73
N HIS A 89 -16.40 9.56 -7.36
CA HIS A 89 -15.59 8.51 -6.77
C HIS A 89 -14.09 8.76 -6.93
N TRP A 90 -13.32 8.48 -5.87
CA TRP A 90 -11.88 8.70 -5.82
C TRP A 90 -11.11 7.94 -6.91
N TRP A 91 -11.56 6.75 -7.30
CA TRP A 91 -10.91 5.95 -8.34
C TRP A 91 -10.99 6.61 -9.72
N GLN A 92 -12.00 7.46 -9.97
CA GLN A 92 -12.09 8.21 -11.23
C GLN A 92 -10.97 9.24 -11.35
N ASN A 93 -10.59 9.86 -10.22
CA ASN A 93 -9.46 10.78 -10.16
C ASN A 93 -8.15 10.03 -10.46
N VAL A 94 -7.94 8.89 -9.80
CA VAL A 94 -6.73 8.05 -9.99
C VAL A 94 -6.65 7.50 -11.42
N ALA A 95 -7.74 6.95 -11.95
CA ALA A 95 -7.77 6.39 -13.30
C ALA A 95 -7.51 7.46 -14.37
N TYR A 96 -7.97 8.70 -14.15
CA TYR A 96 -7.69 9.81 -15.04
C TYR A 96 -6.21 10.18 -15.04
N ALA A 97 -5.62 10.39 -13.85
CA ALA A 97 -4.19 10.68 -13.70
C ALA A 97 -3.29 9.61 -14.34
N LEU A 98 -3.62 8.34 -14.14
CA LEU A 98 -2.84 7.23 -14.72
C LEU A 98 -2.88 7.21 -16.26
N ARG A 99 -3.96 7.72 -16.88
CA ARG A 99 -4.09 7.81 -18.33
C ARG A 99 -3.53 9.12 -18.91
N HIS A 100 -3.54 10.20 -18.12
CA HIS A 100 -3.15 11.55 -18.55
C HIS A 100 -1.91 12.01 -17.79
N VAL A 101 -0.79 11.33 -18.04
CA VAL A 101 0.49 11.61 -17.38
C VAL A 101 1.21 12.84 -17.93
N LYS A 102 0.70 13.42 -19.03
CA LYS A 102 1.21 14.64 -19.64
C LYS A 102 0.19 15.76 -19.45
N PRO A 103 0.60 16.97 -19.06
CA PRO A 103 -0.27 18.13 -19.09
C PRO A 103 -0.64 18.43 -20.55
N GLU A 104 -1.92 18.69 -20.76
CA GLU A 104 -2.49 19.27 -21.98
C GLU A 104 -2.27 20.78 -22.08
#